data_AF-A0A226D8I0-F1
#
_entry.id   AF-A0A226D8I0-F1
#
_cell.length_a   1.000
_cell.length_b   1.000
_cell.length_c   1.000
_cell.angle_alpha   90.00
_cell.angle_beta   90.00
_cell.angle_gamma   90.00
#
_symmetry.space_group_name_H-M   'P 1'
#
loop_
_entity.id
_entity.type
_entity.pdbx_description
1 polymer ?
#
loop_
_entity_poly.entity_id
_entity_poly.type
_entity_poly.pdbx_seq_one_letter_code
_entity_poly.pdbx_strand_id
1 'polypeptide(L)'
;MPPSSPEVTEFFGVFIAYTEIIEKSRLFGKCPFHWNYDGNRLTVDSRFFPYCKFWIKIGIAILSVIIPTVTVLLRYLNSKLSAGEKEEVPLGVISIYSSVILLLIGVVVILMPIIVLWDRYAVDEIDRSFKIFLSLSEVRPKHENGGNISLKINKVANFLAYLYTKLPIIITIIFLTFNMDPLYYFLPPWTLSLHGGSIILFRLILFLTSCTEICRLIIIPIFLELFVINAVKREMTMWMSIARRSNLGGMHFYGQIAILHNHRRHWATPILTVMVAVGFIMQVILNYAAIILFNIVPLATSWMIPYMAVVLEITIIQIINIVSQTYQDFETCLHHMKRKCTARTSMMYRRLRAAPILGYHIILGGRSYPIKKNFKIEYRSTVLYYTVSLILAVPGNSLDH
;
A
#
# COMPACT_ATOMS: atom_id res chain seq x y z
N MET A 1 1.86 -19.47 22.07
CA MET A 1 1.11 -19.28 20.81
C MET A 1 1.24 -20.58 20.02
N PRO A 2 0.15 -21.21 19.57
CA PRO A 2 0.26 -22.38 18.70
C PRO A 2 1.05 -21.98 17.44
N PRO A 3 1.93 -22.85 16.92
CA PRO A 3 2.66 -22.55 15.71
C PRO A 3 1.65 -22.31 14.59
N SER A 4 1.69 -21.11 13.99
CA SER A 4 0.99 -20.86 12.74
C SER A 4 1.47 -21.89 11.71
N SER A 5 0.58 -22.34 10.83
CA SER A 5 0.99 -23.26 9.77
C SER A 5 2.14 -22.62 8.98
N PRO A 6 3.11 -23.42 8.47
CA PRO A 6 4.25 -22.88 7.73
C PRO A 6 3.80 -22.03 6.53
N GLU A 7 2.67 -22.35 5.92
CA GLU A 7 2.04 -21.60 4.83
C GLU A 7 1.66 -20.18 5.25
N VAL A 8 1.06 -20.02 6.44
CA VAL A 8 0.72 -18.71 7.03
C VAL A 8 1.99 -17.91 7.29
N THR A 9 3.00 -18.52 7.91
CA THR A 9 4.28 -17.85 8.19
C THR A 9 5.02 -17.42 6.91
N GLU A 10 4.96 -18.22 5.86
CA GLU A 10 5.56 -17.87 4.57
C GLU A 10 4.81 -16.72 3.89
N PHE A 11 3.47 -16.76 3.86
CA PHE A 11 2.67 -15.77 3.15
C PHE A 11 2.60 -14.43 3.90
N PHE A 12 2.36 -14.47 5.22
CA PHE A 12 2.17 -13.30 6.08
C PHE A 12 3.39 -12.95 6.94
N GLY A 13 4.54 -13.56 6.67
CA GLY A 13 5.76 -13.38 7.47
C GLY A 13 6.19 -11.93 7.67
N VAL A 14 5.90 -11.05 6.71
CA VAL A 14 6.13 -9.60 6.83
C VAL A 14 5.31 -8.98 7.98
N PHE A 15 4.02 -9.29 8.09
CA PHE A 15 3.18 -8.76 9.18
C PHE A 15 3.41 -9.47 10.50
N ILE A 16 3.76 -10.76 10.47
CA ILE A 16 4.20 -11.48 11.66
C ILE A 16 5.48 -10.81 12.20
N ALA A 17 6.46 -10.51 11.36
CA ALA A 17 7.67 -9.78 11.75
C ALA A 17 7.34 -8.43 12.40
N TYR A 18 6.40 -7.67 11.81
CA TYR A 18 5.93 -6.41 12.40
C TYR A 18 5.34 -6.62 13.80
N THR A 19 4.38 -7.52 13.95
CA THR A 19 3.73 -7.76 15.25
C THR A 19 4.72 -8.34 16.27
N GLU A 20 5.61 -9.23 15.87
CA GLU A 20 6.54 -9.90 16.78
C GLU A 20 7.74 -9.06 17.20
N ILE A 21 8.21 -8.16 16.35
CA ILE A 21 9.40 -7.35 16.62
C ILE A 21 9.01 -5.92 16.99
N ILE A 22 8.18 -5.26 16.16
CA ILE A 22 7.77 -3.87 16.40
C ILE A 22 6.73 -3.82 17.51
N GLU A 23 5.58 -4.47 17.40
CA GLU A 23 4.50 -4.29 18.39
C GLU A 23 4.83 -4.88 19.77
N LYS A 24 5.56 -6.00 19.83
CA LYS A 24 6.05 -6.56 21.10
C LYS A 24 7.20 -5.74 21.71
N SER A 25 7.82 -4.82 20.96
CA SER A 25 8.82 -3.91 21.53
C SER A 25 8.19 -3.02 22.60
N ARG A 26 8.89 -2.87 23.73
CA ARG A 26 8.46 -2.01 24.85
C ARG A 26 8.21 -0.56 24.42
N LEU A 27 8.94 -0.09 23.40
CA LEU A 27 8.82 1.29 22.90
C LEU A 27 7.55 1.52 22.08
N PHE A 28 7.13 0.54 21.28
CA PHE A 28 6.02 0.74 20.34
C PHE A 28 4.69 0.34 20.98
N GLY A 29 4.56 -0.90 21.45
CA GLY A 29 3.28 -1.43 21.91
C GLY A 29 2.30 -1.73 20.77
N LYS A 30 1.05 -2.03 21.12
CA LYS A 30 0.01 -2.44 20.18
C LYS A 30 -0.42 -1.31 19.24
N CYS A 31 -0.65 -1.63 17.96
CA CYS A 31 -1.17 -0.73 16.94
C CYS A 31 -2.58 -1.17 16.50
N PRO A 32 -3.48 -0.25 16.10
CA PRO A 32 -4.73 -0.58 15.41
C PRO A 32 -4.52 -1.51 14.21
N PHE A 33 -3.44 -1.28 13.46
CA PHE A 33 -2.97 -2.13 12.36
C PHE A 33 -2.12 -3.26 12.93
N HIS A 34 -2.69 -4.45 13.09
CA HIS A 34 -2.02 -5.58 13.73
C HIS A 34 -2.45 -6.92 13.15
N TRP A 35 -1.61 -7.94 13.33
CA TRP A 35 -1.93 -9.31 12.99
C TRP A 35 -2.87 -9.94 14.03
N ASN A 36 -4.05 -10.38 13.59
CA ASN A 36 -5.00 -11.12 14.42
C ASN A 36 -4.72 -12.63 14.30
N TYR A 37 -4.20 -13.22 15.37
CA TYR A 37 -3.86 -14.64 15.45
C TYR A 37 -5.09 -15.56 15.41
N ASP A 38 -6.23 -15.15 15.95
CA ASP A 38 -7.44 -15.98 15.98
C ASP A 38 -8.04 -16.13 14.59
N GLY A 39 -7.95 -15.05 13.79
CA GLY A 39 -8.44 -15.02 12.41
C GLY A 39 -7.41 -15.32 11.34
N ASN A 40 -6.13 -15.51 11.70
CA ASN A 40 -4.99 -15.55 10.78
C ASN A 40 -5.07 -14.47 9.68
N ARG A 41 -5.41 -13.24 10.08
CA ARG A 41 -5.63 -12.14 9.16
C ARG A 41 -5.12 -10.83 9.73
N LEU A 42 -4.68 -9.95 8.83
CA LEU A 42 -4.34 -8.59 9.17
C LEU A 42 -5.62 -7.78 9.35
N THR A 43 -5.74 -7.08 10.48
CA THR A 43 -6.92 -6.27 10.80
C THR A 43 -6.52 -4.86 11.15
N VAL A 44 -7.34 -3.89 10.70
CA VAL A 44 -7.30 -2.51 11.19
C VAL A 44 -8.49 -2.35 12.13
N ASP A 45 -8.22 -2.34 13.43
CA ASP A 45 -9.28 -2.14 14.42
C ASP A 45 -9.36 -0.67 14.82
N SER A 46 -10.39 0.01 14.34
CA SER A 46 -10.63 1.43 14.60
C SER A 46 -11.15 1.73 16.00
N ARG A 47 -11.39 0.72 16.85
CA ARG A 47 -11.86 0.94 18.23
C ARG A 47 -10.83 1.71 19.05
N PHE A 48 -11.26 2.76 19.74
CA PHE A 48 -10.35 3.60 20.51
C PHE A 48 -9.78 2.89 21.75
N PHE A 49 -10.64 2.22 22.54
CA PHE A 49 -10.28 1.68 23.86
C PHE A 49 -9.13 0.66 23.86
N PRO A 50 -9.08 -0.36 22.97
CA PRO A 50 -8.00 -1.33 22.98
C PRO A 50 -6.63 -0.72 22.63
N TYR A 51 -6.63 0.40 21.91
CA TYR A 51 -5.44 1.09 21.41
C TYR A 51 -5.27 2.49 22.02
N CYS A 52 -5.84 2.76 23.19
CA CYS A 52 -5.75 4.07 23.84
C CYS A 52 -4.29 4.55 24.00
N LYS A 53 -3.36 3.65 24.35
CA LYS A 53 -1.92 3.97 24.42
C LYS A 53 -1.33 4.43 23.09
N PHE A 54 -1.74 3.82 21.97
CA PHE A 54 -1.33 4.23 20.63
C PHE A 54 -1.80 5.66 20.35
N TRP A 55 -3.09 5.93 20.56
CA TRP A 55 -3.67 7.26 20.31
C TRP A 55 -3.07 8.35 21.20
N ILE A 56 -2.79 8.05 22.47
CA ILE A 56 -2.09 8.96 23.37
C ILE A 56 -0.67 9.26 22.83
N LYS A 57 0.07 8.27 22.35
CA LYS A 57 1.41 8.49 21.79
C LYS A 57 1.37 9.33 20.51
N ILE A 58 0.37 9.13 19.65
CA ILE A 58 0.13 10.00 18.49
C ILE A 58 -0.18 11.43 18.95
N GLY A 59 -1.03 11.60 19.95
CA GLY A 59 -1.31 12.91 20.56
C GLY A 59 -0.04 13.57 21.11
N ILE A 60 0.80 12.82 21.83
CA ILE A 60 2.12 13.28 22.28
C ILE A 60 2.97 13.70 21.09
N ALA A 61 3.09 12.88 20.04
CA ALA A 61 3.89 13.22 18.86
C ALA A 61 3.44 14.52 18.18
N ILE A 62 2.12 14.75 18.10
CA ILE A 62 1.55 16.00 17.60
C ILE A 62 1.97 17.17 18.51
N LEU A 63 1.79 17.04 19.83
CA LEU A 63 2.07 18.10 20.80
C LEU A 63 3.56 18.40 20.98
N SER A 64 4.45 17.40 20.90
CA SER A 64 5.88 17.57 21.18
C SER A 64 6.76 17.71 19.95
N VAL A 65 6.29 17.32 18.77
CA VAL A 65 7.05 17.51 17.52
C VAL A 65 6.30 18.43 16.59
N ILE A 66 5.06 18.11 16.17
CA ILE A 66 4.39 18.86 15.09
C ILE A 66 4.13 20.31 15.50
N ILE A 67 3.47 20.54 16.64
CA ILE A 67 3.15 21.91 17.09
C ILE A 67 4.42 22.74 17.34
N PRO A 68 5.44 22.26 18.10
CA PRO A 68 6.69 22.98 18.26
C PRO A 68 7.37 23.29 16.94
N THR A 69 7.42 22.32 16.03
CA THR A 69 8.06 22.49 14.73
C THR A 69 7.34 23.55 13.90
N VAL A 70 6.01 23.47 13.78
CA VAL A 70 5.20 24.47 13.07
C VAL A 70 5.35 25.85 13.71
N THR A 71 5.36 25.93 15.04
CA THR A 71 5.51 27.21 15.76
C THR A 71 6.88 27.82 15.50
N VAL A 72 7.96 27.04 15.58
CA VAL A 72 9.33 27.49 15.27
C VAL A 72 9.44 27.97 13.83
N LEU A 73 8.86 27.24 12.87
CA LEU A 73 8.84 27.65 11.47
C LEU A 73 8.05 28.94 11.24
N LEU A 74 6.84 29.06 11.83
CA LEU A 74 6.03 30.28 11.72
C LEU A 74 6.72 31.50 12.33
N ARG A 75 7.37 31.31 13.48
CA ARG A 75 8.13 32.36 14.17
C ARG A 75 9.32 32.83 13.34
N TYR A 76 10.05 31.88 12.77
CA TYR A 76 11.13 32.15 11.83
C TYR A 76 10.65 32.95 10.60
N LEU A 77 9.49 32.59 10.03
CA LEU A 77 8.91 33.31 8.90
C LEU A 77 8.47 34.73 9.30
N ASN A 78 7.83 34.87 10.46
CA ASN A 78 7.37 36.16 10.98
C ASN A 78 8.53 37.11 11.29
N SER A 79 9.60 36.63 11.92
CA SER A 79 10.80 37.44 12.21
C SER A 79 11.48 37.90 10.93
N LYS A 80 11.54 37.04 9.90
CA LYS A 80 12.02 37.40 8.56
C LYS A 80 11.18 38.46 7.88
N LEU A 81 9.86 38.40 8.02
CA LEU A 81 8.94 39.40 7.44
C LEU A 81 8.95 40.73 8.20
N SER A 82 9.25 40.72 9.50
CA SER A 82 9.08 41.89 10.38
C SER A 82 10.31 42.81 10.49
N ALA A 83 11.36 42.59 9.69
CA ALA A 83 12.56 43.43 9.53
C ALA A 83 13.37 43.82 10.79
N GLY A 84 12.92 43.50 12.01
CA GLY A 84 13.45 44.10 13.25
C GLY A 84 14.09 43.16 14.27
N GLU A 85 13.74 41.86 14.30
CA GLU A 85 14.22 40.95 15.34
C GLU A 85 15.12 39.84 14.77
N LYS A 86 16.38 39.81 15.21
CA LYS A 86 17.32 38.72 14.91
C LYS A 86 17.01 37.54 15.83
N GLU A 87 16.25 36.58 15.31
CA GLU A 87 16.03 35.32 16.02
C GLU A 87 17.18 34.34 15.77
N GLU A 88 17.65 33.68 16.84
CA GLU A 88 18.85 32.82 16.85
C GLU A 88 18.54 31.34 16.55
N VAL A 89 17.56 31.01 15.71
CA VAL A 89 17.33 29.60 15.34
C VAL A 89 18.33 29.20 14.25
N PRO A 90 19.18 28.17 14.45
CA PRO A 90 20.14 27.74 13.45
C PRO A 90 19.43 27.30 12.16
N LEU A 91 19.93 27.76 11.01
CA LEU A 91 19.32 27.47 9.70
C LEU A 91 19.24 25.96 9.42
N GLY A 92 20.22 25.18 9.90
CA GLY A 92 20.21 23.73 9.79
C GLY A 92 19.02 23.08 10.49
N VAL A 93 18.60 23.62 11.64
CA VAL A 93 17.46 23.10 12.41
C VAL A 93 16.15 23.37 11.67
N ILE A 94 15.95 24.59 11.17
CA ILE A 94 14.79 24.97 10.34
C ILE A 94 14.68 24.06 9.11
N SER A 95 15.83 23.77 8.48
CA SER A 95 15.91 22.90 7.32
C SER A 95 15.46 21.47 7.65
N ILE A 96 16.04 20.87 8.69
CA ILE A 96 15.67 19.52 9.16
C ILE A 96 14.17 19.43 9.47
N TYR A 97 13.65 20.42 10.21
CA TYR A 97 12.24 20.49 10.61
C TYR A 97 11.28 20.61 9.45
N SER A 98 11.61 21.45 8.47
CA SER A 98 10.85 21.56 7.23
C SER A 98 10.79 20.20 6.53
N SER A 99 11.93 19.53 6.37
CA SER A 99 11.98 18.21 5.72
C SER A 99 11.21 17.12 6.47
N VAL A 100 11.27 17.11 7.81
CA VAL A 100 10.51 16.15 8.63
C VAL A 100 9.01 16.35 8.47
N ILE A 101 8.51 17.59 8.51
CA ILE A 101 7.08 17.87 8.30
C ILE A 101 6.64 17.44 6.90
N LEU A 102 7.44 17.76 5.87
CA LEU A 102 7.13 17.38 4.50
C LEU A 102 7.06 15.86 4.33
N LEU A 103 8.02 15.13 4.91
CA LEU A 103 8.02 13.67 4.90
C LEU A 103 6.79 13.11 5.63
N LEU A 104 6.43 13.67 6.79
CA LEU A 104 5.26 13.24 7.55
C LEU A 104 3.96 13.43 6.75
N ILE A 105 3.79 14.59 6.11
CA ILE A 105 2.63 14.87 5.26
C ILE A 105 2.57 13.86 4.11
N GLY A 106 3.71 13.60 3.43
CA GLY A 106 3.79 12.63 2.35
C GLY A 106 3.38 11.21 2.79
N VAL A 107 3.87 10.75 3.95
CA VAL A 107 3.53 9.44 4.51
C VAL A 107 2.04 9.37 4.86
N VAL A 108 1.48 10.40 5.49
CA VAL A 108 0.05 10.46 5.85
C VAL A 108 -0.83 10.44 4.59
N VAL A 109 -0.45 11.21 3.57
CA VAL A 109 -1.12 11.25 2.26
C VAL A 109 -1.15 9.87 1.61
N ILE A 110 -0.04 9.12 1.64
CA ILE A 110 0.06 7.77 1.07
C ILE A 110 -0.78 6.77 1.86
N LEU A 111 -0.75 6.85 3.19
CA LEU A 111 -1.45 5.90 4.06
C LEU A 111 -2.95 6.13 4.15
N MET A 112 -3.42 7.37 4.06
CA MET A 112 -4.83 7.70 4.31
C MET A 112 -5.79 6.99 3.34
N PRO A 113 -5.57 6.97 2.00
CA PRO A 113 -6.39 6.19 1.09
C PRO A 113 -6.37 4.69 1.41
N ILE A 114 -5.20 4.14 1.79
CA ILE A 114 -5.05 2.73 2.12
C ILE A 114 -5.87 2.38 3.36
N ILE A 115 -5.84 3.23 4.39
CA ILE A 115 -6.60 3.03 5.64
C ILE A 115 -8.10 3.15 5.38
N VAL A 116 -8.54 4.19 4.65
CA VAL A 116 -9.97 4.43 4.37
C VAL A 116 -10.57 3.29 3.53
N LEU A 117 -9.78 2.74 2.61
CA LEU A 117 -10.18 1.66 1.71
C LEU A 117 -9.85 0.26 2.27
N TRP A 118 -9.33 0.17 3.49
CA TRP A 118 -8.81 -1.08 4.06
C TRP A 118 -9.86 -2.18 4.15
N ASP A 119 -10.94 -1.92 4.89
CA ASP A 119 -11.99 -2.92 5.16
C ASP A 119 -12.76 -3.31 3.91
N ARG A 120 -12.89 -2.40 2.95
CA ARG A 120 -13.66 -2.64 1.72
C ARG A 120 -12.89 -3.45 0.68
N TYR A 121 -11.55 -3.39 0.68
CA TYR A 121 -10.77 -3.91 -0.45
C TYR A 121 -9.56 -4.72 -0.02
N ALA A 122 -8.73 -4.20 0.88
CA ALA A 122 -7.50 -4.87 1.26
C ALA A 122 -7.79 -6.21 1.93
N VAL A 123 -8.78 -6.25 2.84
CA VAL A 123 -9.14 -7.48 3.57
C VAL A 123 -9.64 -8.57 2.63
N ASP A 124 -10.60 -8.27 1.76
CA ASP A 124 -11.18 -9.25 0.82
C ASP A 124 -10.15 -9.74 -0.20
N GLU A 125 -9.29 -8.84 -0.72
CA GLU A 125 -8.24 -9.21 -1.65
C GLU A 125 -7.18 -10.09 -1.00
N ILE A 126 -6.78 -9.78 0.23
CA ILE A 126 -5.82 -10.56 1.00
C ILE A 126 -6.37 -11.95 1.29
N ASP A 127 -7.61 -12.05 1.79
CA ASP A 127 -8.25 -13.34 2.09
C ASP A 127 -8.40 -14.19 0.82
N ARG A 128 -8.83 -13.58 -0.29
CA ARG A 128 -8.91 -14.27 -1.59
C ARG A 128 -7.54 -14.76 -2.06
N SER A 129 -6.53 -13.90 -2.02
CA SER A 129 -5.15 -14.22 -2.44
C SER A 129 -4.58 -15.35 -1.58
N PHE A 130 -4.85 -15.32 -0.28
CA PHE A 130 -4.44 -16.36 0.66
C PHE A 130 -5.16 -17.70 0.41
N LYS A 131 -6.48 -17.70 0.17
CA LYS A 131 -7.24 -18.91 -0.20
C LYS A 131 -6.73 -19.53 -1.50
N ILE A 132 -6.47 -18.69 -2.51
CA ILE A 132 -5.85 -19.15 -3.76
C ILE A 132 -4.48 -19.76 -3.47
N PHE A 133 -3.67 -19.09 -2.66
CA PHE A 133 -2.36 -19.60 -2.26
C PHE A 133 -2.46 -20.97 -1.56
N LEU A 134 -3.34 -21.14 -0.58
CA LEU A 134 -3.55 -22.41 0.11
C LEU A 134 -3.93 -23.53 -0.88
N SER A 135 -4.96 -23.29 -1.70
CA SER A 135 -5.40 -24.27 -2.71
C SER A 135 -4.30 -24.65 -3.70
N LEU A 136 -3.45 -23.70 -4.08
CA LEU A 136 -2.31 -23.97 -4.95
C LEU A 136 -1.21 -24.71 -4.21
N SER A 137 -0.97 -24.40 -2.93
CA SER A 137 0.09 -25.01 -2.14
C SER A 137 -0.14 -26.50 -1.88
N GLU A 138 -1.40 -26.92 -1.70
CA GLU A 138 -1.77 -28.33 -1.48
C GLU A 138 -1.42 -29.24 -2.66
N VAL A 139 -1.52 -28.71 -3.88
CA VAL A 139 -1.31 -29.48 -5.11
C VAL A 139 0.15 -29.40 -5.60
N ARG A 140 1.00 -28.59 -4.95
CA ARG A 140 2.34 -28.24 -5.46
C ARG A 140 3.47 -28.86 -4.68
N PRO A 141 4.53 -29.31 -5.37
CA PRO A 141 5.77 -29.61 -4.68
C PRO A 141 6.40 -28.32 -4.14
N LYS A 142 6.95 -28.39 -2.93
CA LYS A 142 7.48 -27.24 -2.17
C LYS A 142 8.53 -26.41 -2.92
N HIS A 143 9.28 -26.98 -3.87
CA HIS A 143 10.30 -26.23 -4.62
C HIS A 143 9.71 -25.26 -5.66
N GLU A 144 8.42 -25.37 -6.01
CA GLU A 144 7.77 -24.51 -7.02
C GLU A 144 6.73 -23.55 -6.43
N ASN A 145 6.50 -23.60 -5.12
CA ASN A 145 5.49 -22.77 -4.45
C ASN A 145 5.96 -21.31 -4.22
N GLY A 146 7.15 -20.95 -4.71
CA GLY A 146 7.76 -19.64 -4.51
C GLY A 146 8.27 -19.37 -3.09
N GLY A 147 8.37 -20.38 -2.21
CA GLY A 147 8.77 -20.21 -0.82
C GLY A 147 10.12 -19.53 -0.63
N ASN A 148 11.08 -19.74 -1.53
CA ASN A 148 12.37 -19.04 -1.52
C ASN A 148 12.23 -17.52 -1.68
N ILE A 149 11.23 -17.05 -2.42
CA ILE A 149 10.95 -15.61 -2.59
C ILE A 149 10.44 -15.05 -1.26
N SER A 150 9.45 -15.72 -0.66
CA SER A 150 8.90 -15.33 0.64
C SER A 150 9.95 -15.35 1.75
N LEU A 151 10.83 -16.35 1.79
CA LEU A 151 11.94 -16.40 2.75
C LEU A 151 12.89 -15.20 2.61
N LYS A 152 13.23 -14.79 1.38
CA LYS A 152 14.07 -13.61 1.14
C LYS A 152 13.37 -12.33 1.60
N ILE A 153 12.10 -12.16 1.25
CA ILE A 153 11.32 -10.97 1.63
C ILE A 153 11.14 -10.91 3.15
N ASN A 154 10.81 -12.03 3.81
CA ASN A 154 10.66 -12.10 5.26
C ASN A 154 11.98 -11.81 5.98
N LYS A 155 13.14 -12.20 5.42
CA LYS A 155 14.46 -11.80 5.95
C LYS A 155 14.66 -10.28 5.88
N VAL A 156 14.30 -9.65 4.75
CA VAL A 156 14.37 -8.18 4.61
C VAL A 156 13.41 -7.51 5.59
N ALA A 157 12.18 -7.99 5.73
CA ALA A 157 11.20 -7.47 6.69
C ALA A 157 11.70 -7.58 8.13
N ASN A 158 12.27 -8.72 8.54
CA ASN A 158 12.87 -8.89 9.86
C ASN A 158 14.01 -7.91 10.10
N PHE A 159 14.92 -7.76 9.13
CA PHE A 159 16.02 -6.79 9.23
C PHE A 159 15.49 -5.36 9.41
N LEU A 160 14.52 -4.95 8.59
CA LEU A 160 13.88 -3.64 8.70
C LEU A 160 13.17 -3.46 10.04
N ALA A 161 12.46 -4.47 10.54
CA ALA A 161 11.83 -4.42 11.85
C ALA A 161 12.86 -4.15 12.95
N TYR A 162 13.96 -4.91 12.99
CA TYR A 162 15.02 -4.69 13.98
C TYR A 162 15.66 -3.32 13.85
N LEU A 163 15.95 -2.87 12.63
CA LEU A 163 16.50 -1.53 12.38
C LEU A 163 15.57 -0.44 12.94
N TYR A 164 14.28 -0.50 12.61
CA TYR A 164 13.29 0.49 13.04
C TYR A 164 12.94 0.40 14.53
N THR A 165 13.19 -0.72 15.22
CA THR A 165 13.09 -0.74 16.69
C THR A 165 14.20 0.06 17.39
N LYS A 166 15.38 0.16 16.78
CA LYS A 166 16.55 0.84 17.37
C LYS A 166 16.70 2.28 16.91
N LEU A 167 16.26 2.57 15.68
CA LEU A 167 16.37 3.88 15.03
C LEU A 167 15.83 5.05 15.89
N PRO A 168 14.65 4.96 16.56
CA PRO A 168 14.15 6.05 17.38
C PRO A 168 15.11 6.45 18.52
N ILE A 169 15.77 5.47 19.14
CA ILE A 169 16.71 5.72 20.24
C ILE A 169 17.94 6.47 19.71
N ILE A 170 18.49 6.01 18.58
CA ILE A 170 19.67 6.61 17.95
C ILE A 170 19.36 8.06 17.53
N ILE A 171 18.25 8.28 16.84
CA ILE A 171 17.81 9.63 16.42
C ILE A 171 17.63 10.53 17.64
N THR A 172 16.98 10.03 18.68
CA THR A 172 16.75 10.78 19.92
C THR A 172 18.07 11.21 20.57
N ILE A 173 19.02 10.29 20.75
CA ILE A 173 20.32 10.62 21.35
C ILE A 173 21.04 11.70 20.54
N ILE A 174 21.13 11.53 19.22
CA ILE A 174 21.79 12.51 18.32
C ILE A 174 21.12 13.89 18.47
N PHE A 175 19.79 13.97 18.33
CA PHE A 175 19.08 15.25 18.36
C PHE A 175 19.19 15.95 19.71
N LEU A 176 19.08 15.23 20.83
CA LEU A 176 19.24 15.84 22.14
C LEU A 176 20.69 16.28 22.42
N THR A 177 21.70 15.48 22.02
CA THR A 177 23.11 15.85 22.20
C THR A 177 23.46 17.13 21.46
N PHE A 178 22.90 17.34 20.27
CA PHE A 178 23.13 18.54 19.46
C PHE A 178 22.09 19.66 19.70
N ASN A 179 21.18 19.53 20.68
CA ASN A 179 20.07 20.47 20.90
C ASN A 179 19.29 20.80 19.61
N MET A 180 19.02 19.77 18.81
CA MET A 180 18.26 19.85 17.56
C MET A 180 16.81 19.37 17.72
N ASP A 181 16.33 19.05 18.93
CA ASP A 181 14.92 18.70 19.15
C ASP A 181 14.00 19.94 19.20
N PRO A 182 12.77 19.87 18.62
CA PRO A 182 11.88 21.03 18.51
C PRO A 182 11.52 21.69 19.84
N LEU A 183 11.47 20.90 20.91
CA LEU A 183 11.14 21.38 22.25
C LEU A 183 12.18 22.35 22.82
N TYR A 184 13.45 22.21 22.43
CA TYR A 184 14.51 23.14 22.84
C TYR A 184 14.22 24.59 22.44
N TYR A 185 13.75 24.79 21.22
CA TYR A 185 13.47 26.11 20.65
C TYR A 185 12.06 26.63 20.99
N PHE A 186 11.15 25.72 21.33
CA PHE A 186 9.78 26.06 21.70
C PHE A 186 9.65 26.51 23.16
N LEU A 187 10.41 25.92 24.07
CA LEU A 187 10.33 26.25 25.50
C LEU A 187 10.99 27.61 25.79
N PRO A 188 10.35 28.50 26.58
CA PRO A 188 10.91 29.80 26.90
C PRO A 188 12.22 29.68 27.72
N PRO A 189 13.26 30.50 27.43
CA PRO A 189 14.54 30.47 28.14
C PRO A 189 14.42 30.61 29.67
N TRP A 190 13.37 31.31 30.12
CA TRP A 190 13.14 31.73 31.50
C TRP A 190 12.46 30.66 32.35
N THR A 191 11.88 29.61 31.73
CA THR A 191 10.89 28.78 32.43
C THR A 191 11.46 27.74 33.37
N LEU A 192 12.74 27.38 33.29
CA LEU A 192 13.54 26.62 34.25
C LEU A 192 14.97 26.58 33.69
N SER A 193 16.00 26.33 34.51
CA SER A 193 17.36 26.04 34.01
C SER A 193 17.27 24.98 32.91
N LEU A 194 17.50 25.33 31.63
CA LEU A 194 17.45 24.40 30.49
C LEU A 194 18.39 23.19 30.67
N HIS A 195 19.34 23.30 31.61
CA HIS A 195 20.32 22.29 31.98
C HIS A 195 19.90 21.46 33.20
N GLY A 196 18.72 21.73 33.77
CA GLY A 196 18.14 20.92 34.84
C GLY A 196 17.87 19.51 34.33
N GLY A 197 18.38 18.51 35.05
CA GLY A 197 18.25 17.10 34.64
C GLY A 197 16.81 16.65 34.40
N SER A 198 15.83 17.25 35.10
CA SER A 198 14.40 16.97 34.90
C SER A 198 13.87 17.41 33.53
N ILE A 199 14.30 18.55 33.00
CA ILE A 199 13.87 19.04 31.68
C ILE A 199 14.50 18.21 30.57
N ILE A 200 15.77 17.87 30.71
CA ILE A 200 16.47 17.01 29.75
C ILE A 200 15.76 15.65 29.70
N LEU A 201 15.40 15.08 30.85
CA LEU A 201 14.64 13.84 30.92
C LEU A 201 13.25 13.97 30.28
N PHE A 202 12.55 15.08 30.51
CA PHE A 202 11.24 15.35 29.91
C PHE A 202 11.33 15.45 28.37
N ARG A 203 12.28 16.24 27.85
CA ARG A 203 12.55 16.34 26.41
C ARG A 203 12.92 14.99 25.81
N LEU A 204 13.75 14.22 26.50
CA LEU A 204 14.15 12.86 26.09
C LEU A 204 12.93 11.95 25.93
N ILE A 205 12.04 11.91 26.93
CA ILE A 205 10.87 11.03 26.92
C ILE A 205 9.87 11.42 25.82
N LEU A 206 9.56 12.72 25.71
CA LEU A 206 8.61 13.21 24.71
C LEU A 206 9.13 13.03 23.28
N PHE A 207 10.39 13.39 23.05
CA PHE A 207 11.01 13.26 21.74
C PHE A 207 11.17 11.79 21.35
N LEU A 208 11.62 10.92 22.27
CA LEU A 208 11.69 9.47 22.02
C LEU A 208 10.32 8.90 21.65
N THR A 209 9.28 9.25 22.41
CA THR A 209 7.91 8.80 22.13
C THR A 209 7.48 9.24 20.73
N SER A 210 7.75 10.49 20.37
CA SER A 210 7.42 11.03 19.05
C SER A 210 8.17 10.31 17.92
N CYS A 211 9.49 10.13 18.07
CA CYS A 211 10.31 9.42 17.10
C CYS A 211 9.85 7.96 16.92
N THR A 212 9.40 7.29 17.98
CA THR A 212 8.86 5.93 17.86
C THR A 212 7.60 5.87 17.00
N GLU A 213 6.70 6.85 17.14
CA GLU A 213 5.47 6.92 16.34
C GLU A 213 5.75 7.31 14.89
N ILE A 214 6.66 8.27 14.64
CA ILE A 214 7.08 8.62 13.28
C ILE A 214 7.71 7.41 12.58
N CYS A 215 8.59 6.67 13.28
CA CYS A 215 9.17 5.44 12.74
C CYS A 215 8.10 4.37 12.46
N ARG A 216 7.06 4.27 13.30
CA ARG A 216 5.93 3.35 13.06
C ARG A 216 5.16 3.75 11.80
N LEU A 217 4.86 5.03 11.62
CA LEU A 217 4.15 5.53 10.44
C LEU A 217 4.94 5.26 9.16
N ILE A 218 6.27 5.29 9.19
CA ILE A 218 7.12 5.00 8.03
C ILE A 218 7.23 3.49 7.77
N ILE A 219 7.32 2.65 8.80
CA ILE A 219 7.55 1.21 8.62
C ILE A 219 6.30 0.46 8.11
N ILE A 220 5.10 0.90 8.49
CA ILE A 220 3.83 0.31 8.03
C ILE A 220 3.71 0.29 6.49
N PRO A 221 3.87 1.40 5.75
CA PRO A 221 3.75 1.39 4.30
C PRO A 221 4.84 0.54 3.63
N ILE A 222 6.08 0.55 4.15
CA ILE A 222 7.15 -0.32 3.66
C ILE A 222 6.76 -1.79 3.79
N PHE A 223 6.14 -2.18 4.91
CA PHE A 223 5.72 -3.56 5.15
C PHE A 223 4.53 -3.96 4.27
N LEU A 224 3.59 -3.05 4.05
CA LEU A 224 2.50 -3.25 3.09
C LEU A 224 3.05 -3.49 1.68
N GLU A 225 4.02 -2.70 1.23
CA GLU A 225 4.66 -2.86 -0.07
C GLU A 225 5.39 -4.21 -0.20
N LEU A 226 6.20 -4.56 0.80
CA LEU A 226 6.90 -5.86 0.84
C LEU A 226 5.92 -7.04 0.80
N PHE A 227 4.79 -6.92 1.49
CA PHE A 227 3.74 -7.93 1.46
C PHE A 227 3.10 -8.05 0.07
N VAL A 228 2.75 -6.94 -0.58
CA VAL A 228 2.19 -6.94 -1.94
C VAL A 228 3.18 -7.58 -2.92
N ILE A 229 4.45 -7.21 -2.85
CA ILE A 229 5.52 -7.80 -3.67
C ILE A 229 5.61 -9.32 -3.43
N ASN A 230 5.53 -9.76 -2.17
CA ASN A 230 5.55 -11.18 -1.82
C ASN A 230 4.36 -11.93 -2.43
N ALA A 231 3.14 -11.44 -2.16
CA ALA A 231 1.91 -12.06 -2.63
C ALA A 231 1.91 -12.20 -4.15
N VAL A 232 2.16 -11.10 -4.86
CA VAL A 232 2.12 -11.06 -6.32
C VAL A 232 3.20 -11.93 -6.96
N LYS A 233 4.47 -11.79 -6.56
CA LYS A 233 5.56 -12.59 -7.15
C LYS A 233 5.37 -14.08 -6.90
N ARG A 234 4.87 -14.44 -5.72
CA ARG A 234 4.62 -15.84 -5.36
C ARG A 234 3.48 -16.43 -6.18
N GLU A 235 2.34 -15.74 -6.26
CA GLU A 235 1.20 -16.11 -7.10
C GLU A 235 1.61 -16.31 -8.56
N MET A 236 2.32 -15.33 -9.15
CA MET A 236 2.82 -15.43 -10.52
C MET A 236 3.74 -16.63 -10.72
N THR A 237 4.70 -16.84 -9.81
CA THR A 237 5.64 -17.97 -9.89
C THR A 237 4.91 -19.29 -9.87
N MET A 238 3.92 -19.42 -8.99
CA MET A 238 3.05 -20.57 -8.97
C MET A 238 2.33 -20.68 -10.32
N TRP A 239 1.50 -19.72 -10.73
CA TRP A 239 0.73 -19.85 -11.97
C TRP A 239 1.59 -20.19 -13.20
N MET A 240 2.77 -19.59 -13.32
CA MET A 240 3.72 -19.89 -14.38
C MET A 240 4.22 -21.34 -14.34
N SER A 241 4.54 -21.88 -13.17
CA SER A 241 4.91 -23.30 -13.09
C SER A 241 3.75 -24.23 -13.51
N ILE A 242 2.49 -23.96 -13.13
CA ILE A 242 1.34 -24.77 -13.59
C ILE A 242 1.22 -24.70 -15.11
N ALA A 243 1.28 -23.50 -15.67
CA ALA A 243 1.19 -23.29 -17.12
C ALA A 243 2.34 -23.97 -17.87
N ARG A 244 3.51 -24.12 -17.24
CA ARG A 244 4.63 -24.87 -17.80
C ARG A 244 4.35 -26.36 -17.86
N ARG A 245 3.76 -26.93 -16.80
CA ARG A 245 3.51 -28.38 -16.65
C ARG A 245 2.32 -28.91 -17.45
N SER A 246 1.21 -28.17 -17.52
CA SER A 246 -0.02 -28.65 -18.15
C SER A 246 -0.68 -27.60 -19.04
N ASN A 247 -0.93 -27.98 -20.30
CA ASN A 247 -1.68 -27.13 -21.24
C ASN A 247 -3.17 -27.02 -20.82
N LEU A 248 -3.75 -28.11 -20.31
CA LEU A 248 -5.16 -28.14 -19.86
C LEU A 248 -5.38 -27.31 -18.60
N GLY A 249 -4.52 -27.52 -17.60
CA GLY A 249 -4.51 -26.71 -16.38
C GLY A 249 -4.28 -25.24 -16.73
N GLY A 250 -3.26 -24.96 -17.55
CA GLY A 250 -2.93 -23.60 -17.99
C GLY A 250 -4.11 -22.86 -18.63
N MET A 251 -4.95 -23.53 -19.42
CA MET A 251 -6.14 -22.89 -20.00
C MET A 251 -7.24 -22.63 -18.97
N HIS A 252 -7.51 -23.58 -18.07
CA HIS A 252 -8.50 -23.39 -17.02
C HIS A 252 -8.12 -22.21 -16.13
N PHE A 253 -6.85 -22.15 -15.72
CA PHE A 253 -6.33 -21.03 -14.93
C PHE A 253 -6.23 -19.73 -15.72
N TYR A 254 -5.98 -19.76 -17.03
CA TYR A 254 -5.95 -18.54 -17.85
C TYR A 254 -7.23 -17.72 -17.71
N GLY A 255 -8.41 -18.37 -17.77
CA GLY A 255 -9.68 -17.67 -17.60
C GLY A 255 -9.84 -17.05 -16.21
N GLN A 256 -9.50 -17.80 -15.16
CA GLN A 256 -9.57 -17.33 -13.78
C GLN A 256 -8.58 -16.18 -13.51
N ILE A 257 -7.35 -16.30 -13.99
CA ILE A 257 -6.31 -15.27 -13.86
C ILE A 257 -6.69 -14.03 -14.65
N ALA A 258 -7.27 -14.16 -15.85
CA ALA A 258 -7.71 -13.00 -16.63
C ALA A 258 -8.83 -12.23 -15.92
N ILE A 259 -9.80 -12.93 -15.32
CA ILE A 259 -10.86 -12.30 -14.50
C ILE A 259 -10.26 -11.63 -13.27
N LEU A 260 -9.38 -12.33 -12.55
CA LEU A 260 -8.69 -11.81 -11.36
C LEU A 260 -7.88 -10.55 -11.69
N HIS A 261 -7.13 -10.60 -12.79
CA HIS A 261 -6.33 -9.50 -13.28
C HIS A 261 -7.20 -8.29 -13.65
N ASN A 262 -8.32 -8.49 -14.34
CA ASN A 262 -9.24 -7.41 -14.67
C ASN A 262 -9.87 -6.79 -13.41
N HIS A 263 -10.20 -7.63 -12.41
CA HIS A 263 -10.72 -7.17 -11.13
C HIS A 263 -9.68 -6.36 -10.34
N ARG A 264 -8.44 -6.86 -10.22
CA ARG A 264 -7.34 -6.13 -9.56
C ARG A 264 -7.04 -4.80 -10.27
N ARG A 265 -7.04 -4.78 -11.60
CA ARG A 265 -6.87 -3.56 -12.40
C ARG A 265 -7.95 -2.52 -12.09
N HIS A 266 -9.20 -2.95 -11.97
CA HIS A 266 -10.33 -2.05 -11.67
C HIS A 266 -10.12 -1.28 -10.36
N TRP A 267 -9.46 -1.89 -9.37
CA TRP A 267 -9.20 -1.27 -8.06
C TRP A 267 -7.85 -0.57 -7.95
N ALA A 268 -6.82 -1.18 -8.52
CA ALA A 268 -5.48 -0.59 -8.53
C ALA A 268 -5.48 0.74 -9.30
N THR A 269 -6.28 0.87 -10.36
CA THR A 269 -6.31 2.09 -11.19
C THR A 269 -6.80 3.31 -10.41
N PRO A 270 -7.97 3.30 -9.71
CA PRO A 270 -8.38 4.41 -8.86
C PRO A 270 -7.39 4.74 -7.75
N ILE A 271 -6.85 3.74 -7.04
CA ILE A 271 -5.88 3.98 -5.96
C ILE A 271 -4.63 4.66 -6.51
N LEU A 272 -4.08 4.13 -7.60
CA LEU A 272 -2.91 4.71 -8.27
C LEU A 272 -3.22 6.12 -8.79
N THR A 273 -4.42 6.35 -9.35
CA THR A 273 -4.85 7.66 -9.83
C THR A 273 -4.91 8.66 -8.68
N VAL A 274 -5.45 8.28 -7.52
CA VAL A 274 -5.47 9.13 -6.32
C VAL A 274 -4.06 9.41 -5.83
N MET A 275 -3.18 8.39 -5.75
CA MET A 275 -1.79 8.58 -5.34
C MET A 275 -1.04 9.54 -6.26
N VAL A 276 -1.20 9.38 -7.58
CA VAL A 276 -0.61 10.27 -8.59
C VAL A 276 -1.18 11.69 -8.48
N ALA A 277 -2.50 11.83 -8.35
CA ALA A 277 -3.14 13.13 -8.23
C ALA A 277 -2.69 13.87 -6.97
N VAL A 278 -2.67 13.21 -5.81
CA VAL A 278 -2.22 13.86 -4.56
C VAL A 278 -0.72 14.15 -4.61
N GLY A 279 0.08 13.25 -5.17
CA GLY A 279 1.51 13.49 -5.38
C GLY A 279 1.80 14.69 -6.27
N PHE A 280 1.08 14.81 -7.38
CA PHE A 280 1.18 15.95 -8.28
C PHE A 280 0.74 17.25 -7.60
N ILE A 281 -0.38 17.25 -6.88
CA ILE A 281 -0.83 18.41 -6.09
C ILE A 281 0.24 18.81 -5.07
N MET A 282 0.80 17.85 -4.35
CA MET A 282 1.89 18.11 -3.41
C MET A 282 3.12 18.68 -4.11
N GLN A 283 3.53 18.14 -5.24
CA GLN A 283 4.65 18.67 -6.03
C GLN A 283 4.41 20.13 -6.45
N VAL A 284 3.21 20.46 -6.94
CA VAL A 284 2.84 21.84 -7.32
C VAL A 284 2.87 22.76 -6.10
N ILE A 285 2.29 22.35 -4.97
CA ILE A 285 2.29 23.14 -3.73
C ILE A 285 3.72 23.37 -3.23
N LEU A 286 4.57 22.34 -3.26
CA LEU A 286 5.96 22.45 -2.81
C LEU A 286 6.80 23.34 -3.73
N ASN A 287 6.65 23.22 -5.04
CA ASN A 287 7.33 24.10 -5.98
C ASN A 287 6.87 25.55 -5.83
N TYR A 288 5.57 25.79 -5.67
CA TYR A 288 5.03 27.12 -5.41
C TYR A 288 5.53 27.69 -4.07
N ALA A 289 5.55 26.88 -3.01
CA ALA A 289 6.13 27.25 -1.72
C ALA A 289 7.61 27.60 -1.85
N ALA A 290 8.40 26.84 -2.62
CA ALA A 290 9.81 27.15 -2.86
C ALA A 290 10.01 28.52 -3.54
N ILE A 291 9.16 28.87 -4.51
CA ILE A 291 9.20 30.17 -5.20
C ILE A 291 8.85 31.32 -4.24
N ILE A 292 7.77 31.18 -3.45
CA ILE A 292 7.38 32.22 -2.49
C ILE A 292 8.45 32.41 -1.41
N LEU A 293 9.03 31.30 -0.94
CA LEU A 293 10.03 31.31 0.12
C LEU A 293 11.43 31.68 -0.39
N PHE A 294 11.60 31.88 -1.69
CA PHE A 294 12.84 32.33 -2.30
C PHE A 294 13.21 33.71 -1.75
N ASN A 295 14.42 33.86 -1.22
CA ASN A 295 14.93 35.00 -0.44
C ASN A 295 14.41 35.17 1.00
N ILE A 296 13.35 34.45 1.40
CA ILE A 296 12.84 34.50 2.79
C ILE A 296 13.59 33.48 3.66
N VAL A 297 13.73 32.26 3.15
CA VAL A 297 14.28 31.11 3.86
C VAL A 297 15.73 30.86 3.42
N PRO A 298 16.63 30.35 4.30
CA PRO A 298 17.99 29.98 3.93
C PRO A 298 18.05 29.14 2.68
N LEU A 299 19.08 29.41 1.89
CA LEU A 299 19.34 28.73 0.62
C LEU A 299 19.26 27.20 0.79
N ALA A 300 19.87 26.64 1.84
CA ALA A 300 19.83 25.20 2.12
C ALA A 300 18.41 24.63 2.23
N THR A 301 17.51 25.31 2.95
CA THR A 301 16.10 24.87 3.08
C THR A 301 15.32 25.13 1.79
N SER A 302 15.63 26.23 1.07
CA SER A 302 15.01 26.51 -0.23
C SER A 302 15.33 25.44 -1.28
N TRP A 303 16.49 24.76 -1.18
CA TRP A 303 16.83 23.59 -1.99
C TRP A 303 16.19 22.30 -1.50
N MET A 304 15.95 22.17 -0.19
CA MET A 304 15.32 20.97 0.38
C MET A 304 13.88 20.78 -0.09
N ILE A 305 13.09 21.86 -0.22
CA ILE A 305 11.69 21.78 -0.68
C ILE A 305 11.57 21.16 -2.09
N PRO A 306 12.24 21.69 -3.15
CA PRO A 306 12.19 21.09 -4.48
C PRO A 306 12.87 19.72 -4.50
N TYR A 307 13.91 19.49 -3.69
CA TYR A 307 14.51 18.16 -3.56
C TYR A 307 13.48 17.14 -3.04
N MET A 308 12.72 17.47 -1.99
CA MET A 308 11.67 16.61 -1.46
C MET A 308 10.55 16.39 -2.47
N ALA A 309 10.19 17.40 -3.26
CA ALA A 309 9.23 17.27 -4.35
C ALA A 309 9.73 16.28 -5.42
N VAL A 310 11.02 16.36 -5.79
CA VAL A 310 11.66 15.42 -6.72
C VAL A 310 11.73 14.02 -6.13
N VAL A 311 12.05 13.86 -4.84
CA VAL A 311 12.06 12.55 -4.17
C VAL A 311 10.66 11.94 -4.13
N LEU A 312 9.63 12.75 -3.86
CA LEU A 312 8.24 12.31 -3.89
C LEU A 312 7.83 11.87 -5.30
N GLU A 313 8.17 12.66 -6.31
CA GLU A 313 7.94 12.33 -7.72
C GLU A 313 8.62 11.01 -8.10
N ILE A 314 9.93 10.86 -7.79
CA ILE A 314 10.67 9.62 -8.03
C ILE A 314 9.99 8.46 -7.34
N THR A 315 9.56 8.63 -6.08
CA THR A 315 8.87 7.58 -5.31
C THR A 315 7.58 7.13 -6.00
N ILE A 316 6.76 8.10 -6.45
CA ILE A 316 5.52 7.81 -7.18
C ILE A 316 5.80 7.14 -8.51
N ILE A 317 6.80 7.61 -9.25
CA ILE A 317 7.24 6.98 -10.50
C ILE A 317 7.71 5.54 -10.27
N GLN A 318 8.45 5.28 -9.19
CA GLN A 318 8.87 3.92 -8.82
C GLN A 318 7.67 3.04 -8.50
N ILE A 319 6.69 3.53 -7.75
CA ILE A 319 5.43 2.80 -7.48
C ILE A 319 4.71 2.49 -8.81
N ILE A 320 4.57 3.47 -9.71
CA ILE A 320 3.96 3.28 -11.04
C ILE A 320 4.75 2.24 -11.83
N ASN A 321 6.09 2.31 -11.82
CA ASN A 321 6.94 1.38 -12.56
C ASN A 321 6.82 -0.04 -12.00
N ILE A 322 6.77 -0.23 -10.68
CA ILE A 322 6.57 -1.54 -10.06
C ILE A 322 5.18 -2.10 -10.44
N VAL A 323 4.14 -1.27 -10.37
CA VAL A 323 2.77 -1.66 -10.75
C VAL A 323 2.68 -1.99 -12.25
N SER A 324 3.31 -1.18 -13.10
CA SER A 324 3.38 -1.37 -14.55
C SER A 324 4.16 -2.63 -14.91
N GLN A 325 5.32 -2.85 -14.31
CA GLN A 325 6.11 -4.06 -14.55
C GLN A 325 5.38 -5.31 -14.07
N THR A 326 4.73 -5.23 -12.90
CA THR A 326 3.83 -6.28 -12.42
C THR A 326 2.72 -6.56 -13.44
N TYR A 327 2.13 -5.52 -14.03
CA TYR A 327 1.11 -5.66 -15.06
C TYR A 327 1.67 -6.33 -16.33
N GLN A 328 2.85 -5.92 -16.79
CA GLN A 328 3.52 -6.51 -17.96
C GLN A 328 3.90 -7.98 -17.72
N ASP A 329 4.36 -8.33 -16.52
CA ASP A 329 4.66 -9.71 -16.12
C ASP A 329 3.39 -10.57 -16.13
N PHE A 330 2.27 -10.01 -15.64
CA PHE A 330 0.95 -10.64 -15.71
C PHE A 330 0.51 -10.88 -17.16
N GLU A 331 0.61 -9.86 -18.01
CA GLU A 331 0.23 -9.93 -19.40
C GLU A 331 1.11 -10.94 -20.17
N THR A 332 2.42 -10.95 -19.91
CA THR A 332 3.36 -11.91 -20.48
C THR A 332 3.02 -13.34 -20.06
N CYS A 333 2.69 -13.55 -18.79
CA CYS A 333 2.23 -14.83 -18.25
C CYS A 333 0.95 -15.30 -18.97
N LEU A 334 -0.04 -14.42 -19.10
CA LEU A 334 -1.29 -14.68 -19.81
C LEU A 334 -1.06 -14.98 -21.30
N HIS A 335 -0.19 -14.23 -21.98
CA HIS A 335 0.18 -14.49 -23.36
C HIS A 335 0.88 -15.83 -23.54
N HIS A 336 1.77 -16.19 -22.62
CA HIS A 336 2.43 -17.50 -22.62
C HIS A 336 1.40 -18.63 -22.52
N MET A 337 0.45 -18.52 -21.58
CA MET A 337 -0.65 -19.47 -21.43
C MET A 337 -1.51 -19.55 -22.69
N LYS A 338 -1.90 -18.40 -23.25
CA LYS A 338 -2.71 -18.30 -24.47
C LYS A 338 -2.01 -18.90 -25.69
N ARG A 339 -0.71 -18.66 -25.86
CA ARG A 339 0.08 -19.19 -26.99
C ARG A 339 0.13 -20.71 -26.98
N LYS A 340 0.31 -21.32 -25.80
CA LYS A 340 0.25 -22.78 -25.64
C LYS A 340 -1.12 -23.36 -26.02
N CYS A 341 -2.20 -22.64 -25.76
CA CYS A 341 -3.57 -23.06 -26.08
C CYS A 341 -3.93 -22.87 -27.56
N THR A 342 -3.37 -21.87 -28.23
CA THR A 342 -3.71 -21.48 -29.60
C THR A 342 -2.85 -22.15 -30.68
N ALA A 343 -1.77 -22.84 -30.31
CA ALA A 343 -0.96 -23.60 -31.26
C ALA A 343 -1.82 -24.67 -31.97
N ARG A 344 -2.07 -24.50 -33.29
CA ARG A 344 -2.94 -25.37 -34.11
C ARG A 344 -2.53 -26.85 -34.12
N THR A 345 -1.27 -27.13 -33.82
CA THR A 345 -0.68 -28.48 -33.70
C THR A 345 -0.98 -29.15 -32.36
N SER A 346 -1.38 -28.37 -31.34
CA SER A 346 -1.77 -28.91 -30.04
C SER A 346 -3.04 -29.75 -30.19
N MET A 347 -2.96 -31.02 -29.78
CA MET A 347 -4.11 -31.92 -29.65
C MET A 347 -5.25 -31.26 -28.84
N MET A 348 -4.90 -30.32 -27.96
CA MET A 348 -5.83 -29.57 -27.14
C MET A 348 -6.56 -28.45 -27.90
N TYR A 349 -5.91 -27.72 -28.83
CA TYR A 349 -6.61 -26.80 -29.74
C TYR A 349 -7.66 -27.56 -30.56
N ARG A 350 -7.33 -28.78 -30.99
CA ARG A 350 -8.25 -29.68 -31.69
C ARG A 350 -9.41 -30.12 -30.79
N ARG A 351 -9.13 -30.50 -29.53
CA ARG A 351 -10.17 -30.87 -28.54
C ARG A 351 -11.07 -29.70 -28.14
N LEU A 352 -10.53 -28.49 -27.96
CA LEU A 352 -11.30 -27.26 -27.69
C LEU A 352 -12.15 -26.84 -28.87
N ARG A 353 -11.60 -26.92 -30.09
CA ARG A 353 -12.37 -26.69 -31.31
C ARG A 353 -13.46 -27.75 -31.49
N ALA A 354 -13.26 -28.96 -30.99
CA ALA A 354 -14.24 -30.03 -30.99
C ALA A 354 -15.23 -29.96 -29.81
N ALA A 355 -14.92 -29.20 -28.75
CA ALA A 355 -15.78 -29.11 -27.58
C ALA A 355 -17.09 -28.38 -27.94
N PRO A 356 -18.26 -28.95 -27.60
CA PRO A 356 -19.55 -28.34 -27.90
C PRO A 356 -19.83 -27.10 -27.03
N ILE A 357 -19.19 -27.02 -25.86
CA ILE A 357 -19.32 -25.95 -24.88
C ILE A 357 -17.99 -25.18 -24.85
N LEU A 358 -18.01 -23.93 -25.30
CA LEU A 358 -16.86 -23.03 -25.38
C LEU A 358 -16.55 -22.33 -24.04
N GLY A 359 -17.54 -22.25 -23.15
CA GLY A 359 -17.38 -21.64 -21.83
C GLY A 359 -18.69 -21.62 -21.05
N TYR A 360 -18.68 -20.99 -19.88
CA TYR A 360 -19.88 -20.74 -19.08
C TYR A 360 -19.98 -19.24 -18.79
N HIS A 361 -21.13 -18.65 -19.10
CA HIS A 361 -21.48 -17.29 -18.69
C HIS A 361 -22.06 -17.34 -17.30
N ILE A 362 -21.45 -16.64 -16.35
CA ILE A 362 -21.97 -16.50 -14.99
C ILE A 362 -22.58 -15.10 -14.92
N ILE A 363 -23.90 -15.03 -14.94
CA ILE A 363 -24.63 -13.79 -14.61
C ILE A 363 -24.62 -13.69 -13.09
N LEU A 364 -24.17 -12.55 -12.55
CA LEU A 364 -24.16 -12.29 -11.10
C LEU A 364 -25.55 -12.60 -10.51
N GLY A 365 -25.63 -13.66 -9.69
CA GLY A 365 -26.87 -14.12 -9.03
C GLY A 365 -27.65 -15.24 -9.73
N GLY A 366 -27.26 -15.67 -10.95
CA GLY A 366 -27.96 -16.70 -11.73
C GLY A 366 -27.17 -18.02 -11.89
N ARG A 367 -27.85 -19.08 -12.36
CA ARG A 367 -27.21 -20.35 -12.75
C ARG A 367 -26.26 -20.13 -13.93
N SER A 368 -25.12 -20.81 -13.92
CA SER A 368 -24.14 -20.75 -15.01
C SER A 368 -24.73 -21.27 -16.31
N TYR A 369 -24.66 -20.45 -17.37
CA TYR A 369 -25.19 -20.83 -18.68
C TYR A 369 -24.06 -21.26 -19.61
N PRO A 370 -24.07 -22.48 -20.16
CA PRO A 370 -23.03 -22.93 -21.09
C PRO A 370 -23.10 -22.15 -22.40
N ILE A 371 -22.02 -21.45 -22.75
CA ILE A 371 -21.83 -20.85 -24.06
C ILE A 371 -21.43 -21.97 -25.02
N LYS A 372 -22.39 -22.47 -25.78
CA LYS A 372 -22.14 -23.46 -26.83
C LYS A 372 -21.46 -22.83 -28.05
N LYS A 373 -20.85 -23.64 -28.90
CA LYS A 373 -20.19 -23.18 -30.14
C LYS A 373 -21.16 -22.46 -31.10
N ASN A 374 -22.44 -22.84 -31.04
CA ASN A 374 -23.52 -22.22 -31.78
C ASN A 374 -24.19 -21.08 -31.03
N PHE A 375 -23.75 -20.72 -29.81
CA PHE A 375 -24.41 -19.72 -28.98
C PHE A 375 -24.59 -18.38 -29.69
N LYS A 376 -23.62 -17.94 -30.51
CA LYS A 376 -23.77 -16.68 -31.26
C LYS A 376 -24.85 -16.76 -32.35
N ILE A 377 -25.06 -17.95 -32.92
CA ILE A 377 -26.12 -18.25 -33.89
C ILE A 377 -27.46 -18.38 -33.17
N GLU A 378 -27.49 -19.13 -32.07
CA GLU A 378 -28.66 -19.40 -31.23
C GLU A 378 -29.17 -18.14 -30.50
N TYR A 379 -28.25 -17.27 -30.07
CA TYR A 379 -28.56 -15.95 -29.53
C TYR A 379 -29.12 -15.04 -30.63
N ARG A 380 -28.47 -14.99 -31.81
CA ARG A 380 -29.00 -14.22 -32.94
C ARG A 380 -30.36 -14.72 -33.41
N SER A 381 -30.58 -16.03 -33.48
CA SER A 381 -31.87 -16.59 -33.85
C SER A 381 -32.93 -16.33 -32.79
N THR A 382 -32.58 -16.40 -31.51
CA THR A 382 -33.49 -16.10 -30.40
C THR A 382 -33.84 -14.62 -30.36
N VAL A 383 -32.87 -13.72 -30.50
CA VAL A 383 -33.11 -12.27 -30.58
C VAL A 383 -33.95 -11.93 -31.81
N LEU A 384 -33.64 -12.53 -32.98
CA LEU A 384 -34.43 -12.35 -34.20
C LEU A 384 -35.86 -12.87 -33.99
N TYR A 385 -36.03 -14.05 -33.41
CA TYR A 385 -37.33 -14.64 -33.11
C TYR A 385 -38.15 -13.75 -32.16
N TYR A 386 -37.56 -13.25 -31.07
CA TYR A 386 -38.25 -12.32 -30.17
C TYR A 386 -38.54 -10.99 -30.84
N THR A 387 -37.65 -10.47 -31.68
CA THR A 387 -37.87 -9.22 -32.42
C THR A 387 -39.02 -9.37 -33.43
N VAL A 388 -39.03 -10.47 -34.19
CA VAL A 388 -40.11 -10.81 -35.13
C VAL A 388 -41.41 -11.07 -34.38
N SER A 389 -41.38 -11.81 -33.27
CA SER A 389 -42.56 -12.05 -32.44
C SER A 389 -43.10 -10.76 -31.83
N LEU A 390 -42.23 -9.82 -31.43
CA LEU A 390 -42.63 -8.51 -30.92
C LEU A 390 -43.29 -7.67 -32.01
N ILE A 391 -42.71 -7.65 -33.23
CA ILE A 391 -43.27 -6.94 -34.38
C ILE A 391 -44.64 -7.54 -34.78
N LEU A 392 -44.77 -8.86 -34.79
CA LEU A 392 -46.02 -9.56 -35.12
C LEU A 392 -47.06 -9.50 -34.00
N ALA A 393 -46.62 -9.30 -32.74
CA ALA A 393 -47.49 -9.10 -31.59
C ALA A 393 -47.96 -7.65 -31.44
N VAL A 394 -47.43 -6.70 -32.23
CA VAL A 394 -48.08 -5.41 -32.39
C VAL A 394 -49.41 -5.70 -33.08
N PRO A 395 -50.56 -5.51 -32.40
CA PRO A 395 -51.84 -5.67 -33.07
C PRO A 395 -51.83 -4.70 -34.25
N GLY A 396 -51.95 -5.24 -35.46
CA GLY A 396 -52.22 -4.43 -36.63
C GLY A 396 -53.52 -3.71 -36.32
N ASN A 397 -53.43 -2.44 -35.93
CA ASN A 397 -54.60 -1.59 -35.87
C ASN A 397 -55.22 -1.68 -37.25
N SER A 398 -56.39 -2.30 -37.25
CA SER A 398 -57.51 -2.01 -38.13
C SER A 398 -57.53 -0.51 -38.44
N LEU A 399 -56.82 -0.14 -39.50
CA LEU A 399 -57.09 1.06 -40.28
C LEU A 399 -58.13 0.64 -41.33
N ASP A 400 -59.29 0.25 -40.83
CA ASP A 400 -60.55 0.23 -41.56
C ASP A 400 -61.63 0.62 -40.53
N HIS A 401 -61.98 1.90 -40.58
CA HIS A 401 -63.00 2.69 -39.85
C HIS A 401 -62.53 3.66 -38.77
#